data_AF-A0A5E5Q3B5-F1
#
_entry.id   AF-A0A5E5Q3B5-F1
#
_cell.length_a   1.000
_cell.length_b   1.000
_cell.length_c   1.000
_cell.angle_alpha   90.00
_cell.angle_beta   90.00
_cell.angle_gamma   90.00
#
_symmetry.space_group_name_H-M   'P 1'
#
loop_
_entity.id
_entity.type
_entity.pdbx_description
1 polymer ?
#
loop_
_entity_poly.entity_id
_entity_poly.type
_entity_poly.pdbx_seq_one_letter_code
_entity_poly.pdbx_strand_id
1 'polypeptide(L)'
;MSVFKVLINEVFVNIDINNLDIVDNKHVFSLVNDFESGKWRQGEFQEYIWNNIAETALSKEEEKNLVGKSVSILKESAKNLRISEDSGKGSELCEILLYGIMKDHYSALPVVPKIFYKQNSQDNAKGADS
;
A
#
# COMPACT_ATOMS: atom_id res chain seq x y z
N MET A 1 9.48 8.24 9.80
CA MET A 1 8.50 9.34 9.98
C MET A 1 7.32 9.01 9.08
N SER A 2 6.08 9.03 9.57
CA SER A 2 4.91 8.60 8.77
C SER A 2 4.64 9.60 7.64
N VAL A 3 4.50 9.11 6.41
CA VAL A 3 4.15 9.96 5.24
C VAL A 3 2.74 10.54 5.37
N PHE A 4 1.83 9.77 5.98
CA PHE A 4 0.46 10.22 6.23
C PHE A 4 0.30 10.77 7.64
N LYS A 5 -0.52 11.80 7.77
CA LYS A 5 -0.98 12.29 9.07
C LYS A 5 -2.15 11.42 9.54
N VAL A 6 -2.02 10.88 10.74
CA VAL A 6 -3.10 10.14 11.41
C VAL A 6 -4.11 11.16 11.93
N LEU A 7 -5.37 11.03 11.49
CA LEU A 7 -6.48 11.87 11.98
C LEU A 7 -7.25 11.16 13.10
N ILE A 8 -7.44 9.85 12.95
CA ILE A 8 -8.17 9.01 13.90
C ILE A 8 -7.42 7.68 14.03
N ASN A 9 -7.24 7.23 15.26
CA ASN A 9 -6.69 5.92 15.58
C ASN A 9 -7.33 5.44 16.88
N GLU A 10 -8.61 5.09 16.81
CA GLU A 10 -9.44 4.86 17.99
C GLU A 10 -10.38 3.67 17.79
N VAL A 11 -10.78 3.08 18.92
CA VAL A 11 -11.89 2.11 18.93
C VAL A 11 -13.18 2.81 18.52
N PHE A 12 -14.01 2.12 17.73
CA PHE A 12 -15.20 2.69 17.09
C PHE A 12 -16.17 3.34 18.10
N VAL A 13 -16.28 2.75 19.30
CA VAL A 13 -17.12 3.26 20.40
C VAL A 13 -16.77 4.69 20.84
N ASN A 14 -15.53 5.14 20.62
CA ASN A 14 -15.09 6.50 20.96
C ASN A 14 -15.47 7.52 19.87
N ILE A 15 -15.98 7.09 18.72
CA ILE A 15 -16.26 7.94 17.56
C ILE A 15 -17.76 8.05 17.30
N ASP A 16 -18.51 6.95 17.42
CA ASP A 16 -19.97 6.93 17.28
C ASP A 16 -20.62 6.27 18.50
N ILE A 17 -21.54 7.00 19.12
CA ILE A 17 -22.20 6.66 20.39
C ILE A 17 -23.67 6.25 20.16
N ASN A 18 -24.20 6.41 18.95
CA ASN A 18 -25.65 6.45 18.74
C ASN A 18 -26.25 5.19 18.10
N ASN A 19 -25.44 4.22 17.64
CA ASN A 19 -25.96 3.02 16.97
C ASN A 19 -24.99 1.82 17.07
N LEU A 20 -24.92 1.19 18.24
CA LEU A 20 -23.95 0.12 18.50
C LEU A 20 -24.65 -1.22 18.78
N ASP A 21 -25.16 -1.86 17.73
CA ASP A 21 -25.68 -3.22 17.86
C ASP A 21 -24.52 -4.25 17.98
N ILE A 22 -23.35 -3.98 17.38
CA ILE A 22 -22.12 -4.80 17.51
C ILE A 22 -20.86 -3.93 17.27
N VAL A 23 -20.11 -3.58 18.32
CA VAL A 23 -18.83 -2.81 18.23
C VAL A 23 -17.58 -3.57 18.63
N ASP A 24 -17.71 -4.81 19.08
CA ASP A 24 -16.55 -5.58 19.52
C ASP A 24 -15.53 -5.71 18.37
N ASN A 25 -14.27 -5.42 18.71
CA ASN A 25 -13.13 -5.44 17.79
C ASN A 25 -13.26 -4.48 16.59
N LYS A 26 -14.09 -3.44 16.67
CA LYS A 26 -14.16 -2.39 15.65
C LYS A 26 -13.19 -1.26 15.99
N HIS A 27 -12.20 -1.08 15.12
CA HIS A 27 -11.23 -0.01 15.22
C HIS A 27 -11.31 0.86 13.96
N VAL A 28 -11.18 2.18 14.12
CA VAL A 28 -11.14 3.13 13.01
C VAL A 28 -9.75 3.73 12.95
N PHE A 29 -9.13 3.57 11.79
CA PHE A 29 -7.88 4.19 11.47
C PHE A 29 -8.06 5.09 10.24
N SER A 30 -7.85 6.39 10.42
CA SER A 30 -8.00 7.40 9.38
C SER A 30 -6.68 8.12 9.14
N LEU A 31 -6.30 8.17 7.86
CA LEU A 31 -5.07 8.76 7.36
C LEU A 31 -5.41 9.85 6.34
N VAL A 32 -4.62 10.92 6.33
CA VAL A 32 -4.68 11.93 5.28
C VAL A 32 -3.28 12.16 4.70
N ASN A 33 -3.21 12.27 3.37
CA ASN A 33 -2.04 12.79 2.69
C ASN A 33 -2.04 14.30 2.92
N ASP A 34 -1.13 14.79 3.75
CA ASP A 34 -1.18 16.14 4.31
C ASP A 34 -1.28 17.26 3.24
N PHE A 35 -1.74 18.44 3.66
CA PHE A 35 -1.93 19.61 2.79
C PHE A 35 -1.17 20.81 3.35
N GLU A 36 -0.19 21.30 2.58
CA GLU A 36 0.73 22.35 3.03
C GLU A 36 0.90 23.40 1.94
N SER A 37 0.99 24.67 2.34
CA SER A 37 1.25 25.79 1.41
C SER A 37 0.27 25.85 0.22
N GLY A 38 -1.00 25.50 0.46
CA GLY A 38 -2.03 25.52 -0.57
C GLY A 38 -1.97 24.35 -1.56
N LYS A 39 -1.18 23.30 -1.28
CA LYS A 39 -1.01 22.14 -2.16
C LYS A 39 -1.05 20.84 -1.38
N TRP A 40 -1.66 19.82 -1.98
CA TRP A 40 -1.52 18.45 -1.51
C TRP A 40 -0.07 18.00 -1.66
N ARG A 41 0.44 17.24 -0.69
CA ARG A 41 1.79 16.65 -0.74
C ARG A 41 1.84 15.45 -1.70
N GLN A 42 1.49 15.69 -2.96
CA GLN A 42 1.40 14.64 -3.98
C GLN A 42 2.75 13.96 -4.24
N GLY A 43 3.86 14.71 -4.16
CA GLY A 43 5.20 14.16 -4.33
C GLY A 43 5.53 13.08 -3.28
N GLU A 44 5.25 13.36 -2.01
CA GLU A 44 5.44 12.40 -0.91
C GLU A 44 4.58 11.15 -1.08
N PHE A 45 3.32 11.33 -1.49
CA PHE A 45 2.43 10.21 -1.77
C PHE A 45 2.94 9.35 -2.91
N GLN A 46 3.41 9.96 -4.00
CA GLN A 46 3.98 9.22 -5.13
C GLN A 46 5.26 8.48 -4.71
N GLU A 47 6.15 9.14 -3.96
CA GLU A 47 7.37 8.52 -3.44
C GLU A 47 7.06 7.34 -2.52
N TYR A 48 6.04 7.48 -1.65
CA TYR A 48 5.55 6.40 -0.81
C TYR A 48 5.10 5.18 -1.62
N ILE A 49 4.31 5.40 -2.68
CA ILE A 49 3.89 4.33 -3.58
C ILE A 49 5.12 3.69 -4.25
N TRP A 50 6.07 4.48 -4.76
CA TRP A 50 7.27 3.96 -5.41
C TRP A 50 8.13 3.10 -4.48
N ASN A 51 8.29 3.53 -3.23
CA ASN A 51 9.03 2.78 -2.23
C ASN A 51 8.33 1.44 -1.91
N ASN A 52 7.00 1.44 -1.79
CA ASN A 52 6.25 0.21 -1.54
C ASN A 52 6.11 -0.69 -2.79
N ILE A 53 6.13 -0.14 -4.01
CA ILE A 53 6.31 -0.94 -5.24
C ILE A 53 7.64 -1.68 -5.15
N ALA A 54 8.71 -1.05 -4.64
CA ALA A 54 10.00 -1.69 -4.56
C ALA A 54 10.05 -2.86 -3.59
N GLU A 55 9.40 -2.72 -2.45
CA GLU A 55 9.28 -3.79 -1.47
C GLU A 55 8.33 -4.91 -1.90
N THR A 56 7.32 -4.61 -2.73
CA THR A 56 6.37 -5.62 -3.23
C THR A 56 6.83 -6.30 -4.53
N ALA A 57 7.77 -5.70 -5.27
CA ALA A 57 8.34 -6.30 -6.48
C ALA A 57 9.41 -7.37 -6.17
N LEU A 58 9.98 -7.37 -4.97
CA LEU A 58 11.16 -8.16 -4.64
C LEU A 58 10.92 -9.03 -3.40
N SER A 59 11.44 -10.26 -3.41
CA SER A 59 11.64 -11.01 -2.17
C SER A 59 12.80 -10.41 -1.37
N LYS A 60 12.83 -10.71 -0.06
CA LYS A 60 13.90 -10.28 0.86
C LYS A 60 15.31 -10.75 0.42
N GLU A 61 15.38 -11.83 -0.34
CA GLU A 61 16.63 -12.33 -0.93
C GLU A 61 17.00 -11.56 -2.20
N GLU A 62 16.02 -11.29 -3.08
CA GLU A 62 16.21 -10.45 -4.28
C GLU A 62 16.62 -9.02 -3.89
N GLU A 63 16.01 -8.43 -2.86
CA GLU A 63 16.35 -7.11 -2.30
C GLU A 63 17.82 -7.04 -1.85
N LYS A 64 18.29 -8.05 -1.10
CA LYS A 64 19.68 -8.11 -0.62
C LYS A 64 20.71 -8.30 -1.72
N ASN A 65 20.34 -9.00 -2.79
CA ASN A 65 21.22 -9.30 -3.92
C ASN A 65 21.24 -8.18 -4.98
N LEU A 66 20.47 -7.11 -4.76
CA LEU A 66 20.21 -6.05 -5.73
C LEU A 66 21.26 -4.93 -5.73
N VAL A 67 22.54 -5.31 -5.86
CA VAL A 67 23.62 -4.35 -6.09
C VAL A 67 23.55 -3.84 -7.53
N GLY A 68 22.92 -2.68 -7.74
CA GLY A 68 23.02 -1.88 -8.97
C GLY A 68 21.96 -2.09 -10.07
N LYS A 69 20.96 -2.98 -9.89
CA LYS A 69 19.89 -3.24 -10.88
C LYS A 69 18.46 -2.86 -10.44
N SER A 70 18.31 -2.23 -9.27
CA SER A 70 16.99 -2.01 -8.63
C SER A 70 16.09 -1.15 -9.50
N VAL A 71 16.58 -0.01 -9.95
CA VAL A 71 15.77 0.98 -10.68
C VAL A 71 15.17 0.43 -11.98
N SER A 72 15.90 -0.38 -12.75
CA SER A 72 15.36 -0.98 -13.98
C SER A 72 14.25 -1.99 -13.69
N ILE A 73 14.42 -2.82 -12.67
CA ILE A 73 13.43 -3.83 -12.27
C ILE A 73 12.16 -3.17 -11.74
N LEU A 74 12.31 -2.10 -10.97
CA LEU A 74 11.20 -1.28 -10.47
C LEU A 74 10.41 -0.63 -11.61
N LYS A 75 11.13 -0.06 -12.59
CA LYS A 75 10.50 0.54 -13.78
C LYS A 75 9.72 -0.49 -14.59
N GLU A 76 10.25 -1.69 -14.78
CA GLU A 76 9.53 -2.76 -15.50
C GLU A 76 8.32 -3.26 -14.70
N SER A 77 8.45 -3.44 -13.38
CA SER A 77 7.34 -3.85 -12.52
C SER A 77 6.18 -2.85 -12.58
N ALA A 78 6.50 -1.56 -12.51
CA ALA A 78 5.50 -0.51 -12.55
C ALA A 78 4.76 -0.42 -13.89
N LYS A 79 5.38 -0.80 -15.01
CA LYS A 79 4.71 -0.85 -16.32
C LYS A 79 3.61 -1.93 -16.38
N ASN A 80 3.76 -2.99 -15.60
CA ASN A 80 2.82 -4.11 -15.57
C ASN A 80 1.74 -3.96 -14.50
N LEU A 81 1.76 -2.87 -13.73
CA LEU A 81 0.73 -2.57 -12.75
C LEU A 81 -0.62 -2.40 -13.43
N ARG A 82 -1.63 -3.10 -12.91
CA ARG A 82 -3.00 -2.91 -13.31
C ARG A 82 -3.54 -1.64 -12.67
N ILE A 83 -3.64 -0.58 -13.48
CA ILE A 83 -4.40 0.62 -13.16
C ILE A 83 -5.80 0.40 -13.73
N SER A 84 -6.77 0.17 -12.86
CA SER A 84 -8.15 -0.09 -13.23
C SER A 84 -9.00 1.16 -13.00
N GLU A 85 -9.71 1.60 -14.03
CA GLU A 85 -10.81 2.58 -13.88
C GLU A 85 -12.14 1.91 -13.46
N ASP A 86 -12.14 0.57 -13.40
CA ASP A 86 -13.34 -0.24 -13.14
C ASP A 86 -13.82 -0.11 -11.68
N SER A 87 -15.12 0.06 -11.51
CA SER A 87 -15.82 0.68 -10.36
C SER A 87 -15.94 -0.18 -9.09
N GLY A 88 -14.96 -1.04 -8.78
CA GLY A 88 -14.99 -1.78 -7.52
C GLY A 88 -14.15 -3.04 -7.38
N LYS A 89 -13.36 -3.42 -8.40
CA LYS A 89 -12.52 -4.63 -8.31
C LYS A 89 -11.16 -4.43 -7.63
N GLY A 90 -10.84 -3.20 -7.23
CA GLY A 90 -9.52 -2.85 -6.70
C GLY A 90 -8.44 -2.81 -7.80
N SER A 91 -7.41 -2.01 -7.58
CA SER A 91 -6.22 -1.96 -8.43
C SER A 91 -5.01 -2.42 -7.63
N GLU A 92 -3.98 -2.89 -8.31
CA GLU A 92 -2.72 -3.28 -7.63
C GLU A 92 -2.07 -2.09 -6.93
N LEU A 93 -2.31 -0.88 -7.44
CA LEU A 93 -1.90 0.36 -6.78
C LEU A 93 -2.58 0.53 -5.40
N CYS A 94 -3.86 0.19 -5.28
CA CYS A 94 -4.57 0.22 -4.00
C CYS A 94 -4.04 -0.85 -3.05
N GLU A 95 -3.69 -2.03 -3.54
CA GLU A 95 -3.08 -3.09 -2.73
C GLU A 95 -1.70 -2.68 -2.21
N ILE A 96 -0.84 -2.10 -3.07
CA ILE A 96 0.46 -1.55 -2.66
C ILE A 96 0.30 -0.51 -1.55
N LEU A 97 -0.66 0.40 -1.71
CA LEU A 97 -0.97 1.40 -0.68
C LEU A 97 -1.42 0.73 0.63
N LEU A 98 -2.33 -0.25 0.55
CA LEU A 98 -2.83 -0.98 1.72
C LEU A 98 -1.70 -1.72 2.44
N TYR A 99 -0.85 -2.46 1.72
CA TYR A 99 0.27 -3.19 2.30
C TYR A 99 1.28 -2.25 2.96
N GLY A 100 1.59 -1.11 2.32
CA GLY A 100 2.44 -0.09 2.92
C GLY A 100 1.87 0.38 4.26
N ILE A 101 0.58 0.72 4.29
CA ILE A 101 -0.10 1.17 5.52
C ILE A 101 -0.08 0.06 6.58
N MET A 102 -0.35 -1.19 6.19
CA MET A 102 -0.35 -2.33 7.11
C MET A 102 1.01 -2.58 7.73
N LYS A 103 2.07 -2.48 6.94
CA LYS A 103 3.46 -2.58 7.39
C LYS A 103 3.80 -1.45 8.36
N ASP A 104 3.53 -0.21 7.99
CA ASP A 104 3.94 0.96 8.76
C ASP A 104 3.17 1.11 10.07
N HIS A 105 1.86 0.79 10.07
CA HIS A 105 0.99 1.00 11.23
C HIS A 105 0.82 -0.24 12.09
N TYR A 106 0.62 -1.42 11.48
CA TYR A 106 0.35 -2.67 12.21
C TYR A 106 1.59 -3.56 12.37
N SER A 107 2.77 -3.13 11.90
CA SER A 107 3.98 -3.96 11.84
C SER A 107 3.74 -5.29 11.12
N ALA A 108 2.83 -5.31 10.14
CA ALA A 108 2.50 -6.50 9.38
C ALA A 108 3.72 -6.95 8.57
N LEU A 109 3.93 -8.26 8.48
CA LEU A 109 4.90 -8.81 7.55
C LEU A 109 4.41 -8.54 6.12
N PRO A 110 5.24 -7.98 5.23
CA PRO A 110 4.87 -7.82 3.83
C PRO A 110 4.71 -9.21 3.22
N VAL A 111 3.47 -9.68 3.06
CA VAL A 111 3.18 -10.82 2.20
C VAL A 111 3.22 -10.28 0.77
N VAL A 112 4.40 -10.37 0.17
CA VAL A 112 4.74 -9.78 -1.12
C VAL A 112 3.78 -10.30 -2.21
N PRO A 113 2.83 -9.50 -2.74
CA PRO A 113 2.20 -9.84 -4.00
C PRO A 113 3.29 -9.70 -5.06
N LYS A 114 3.72 -10.80 -5.67
CA LYS A 114 4.88 -10.78 -6.59
C LYS A 114 4.47 -10.21 -7.95
N ILE A 115 4.14 -8.92 -7.96
CA ILE A 115 3.72 -8.14 -9.14
C ILE A 115 4.77 -8.23 -10.25
N PHE A 116 6.04 -8.38 -9.89
CA PHE A 116 7.15 -8.59 -10.84
C PHE A 116 6.94 -9.79 -11.78
N TYR A 117 6.26 -10.84 -11.34
CA TYR A 117 6.03 -12.02 -12.17
C TYR A 117 4.83 -11.89 -13.11
N LYS A 118 4.15 -10.74 -13.13
CA LYS A 118 3.15 -10.46 -14.15
C LYS A 118 3.80 -10.23 -15.50
N GLN A 119 3.33 -10.94 -16.51
CA GLN A 119 3.77 -10.75 -17.89
C GLN A 119 3.01 -9.61 -18.57
N ASN A 120 1.80 -9.31 -18.11
CA ASN A 120 0.98 -8.19 -18.59
C ASN A 120 0.04 -7.66 -17.49
N SER A 121 -0.58 -6.50 -17.70
CA SER A 121 -1.44 -5.84 -16.72
C SER A 121 -2.77 -6.56 -16.44
N GLN A 122 -3.22 -7.46 -17.32
CA GLN A 122 -4.45 -8.25 -17.14
C GLN A 122 -4.24 -9.52 -16.31
N ASP A 123 -3.00 -9.97 -16.16
CA ASP A 123 -2.67 -11.05 -15.22
C ASP A 123 -2.87 -10.54 -13.78
N ASN A 124 -3.34 -11.38 -12.87
CA ASN A 124 -3.32 -11.04 -11.45
C ASN A 124 -1.93 -11.29 -10.86
N ALA A 125 -1.50 -10.46 -9.92
CA ALA A 125 -0.31 -10.73 -9.13
C ALA A 125 -0.48 -12.08 -8.42
N LYS A 126 0.48 -12.99 -8.62
CA LYS A 126 0.44 -14.30 -7.95
C LYS A 126 0.90 -14.11 -6.50
N GLY A 127 0.01 -14.41 -5.55
CA GLY A 127 0.37 -14.55 -4.14
C GLY A 127 1.26 -15.78 -3.96
N ALA A 128 2.27 -15.68 -3.10
CA ALA A 128 2.92 -16.86 -2.57
C ALA A 128 2.09 -17.33 -1.38
N ASP A 129 1.32 -18.40 -1.56
CA ASP A 129 0.99 -19.26 -0.42
C ASP A 129 2.33 -19.79 0.11
N SER A 130 2.74 -19.32 1.29
CA SER A 130 3.81 -19.91 2.09
C SER A 130 3.20 -20.83 3.14
#